data_AF-A0A8H7ZB35-F1
#
_entry.id   AF-A0A8H7ZB35-F1
#
_cell.length_a   1.000
_cell.length_b   1.000
_cell.length_c   1.000
_cell.angle_alpha   90.00
_cell.angle_beta   90.00
_cell.angle_gamma   90.00
#
_symmetry.space_group_name_H-M   'P 1'
#
loop_
_entity.id
_entity.type
_entity.pdbx_description
1 polymer ?
#
loop_
_entity_poly.entity_id
_entity_poly.type
_entity_poly.pdbx_seq_one_letter_code
_entity_poly.pdbx_strand_id
1 'polypeptide(L)'
;MQAKTLNTEILLNLSPVNVISDAIKRFGISDDCSNVIVVKVVSPDDDVVQMEKDLTDIVDGECVAITDEVLLELVDVSKFKKIYKLNDTVFATDGNQQGQLTRLAIGACLLRGY
;
A
#
# COMPACT_ATOMS: atom_id res chain seq x y z
N MET A 1 -9.58 -13.01 10.42
CA MET A 1 -8.54 -11.99 10.69
C MET A 1 -7.31 -12.71 11.19
N GLN A 2 -6.15 -12.52 10.55
CA GLN A 2 -4.90 -13.18 10.95
C GLN A 2 -4.07 -12.30 11.88
N ALA A 3 -4.15 -10.97 11.75
CA ALA A 3 -3.51 -9.99 12.60
C ALA A 3 -4.39 -9.60 13.79
N LYS A 4 -3.78 -8.94 14.79
CA LYS A 4 -4.45 -8.49 16.02
C LYS A 4 -5.32 -7.25 15.85
N THR A 5 -5.06 -6.42 14.84
CA THR A 5 -5.80 -5.18 14.59
C THR A 5 -6.16 -5.07 13.11
N LEU A 6 -7.23 -4.33 12.81
CA LEU A 6 -7.66 -4.06 11.44
C LEU A 6 -6.56 -3.35 10.62
N ASN A 7 -5.87 -2.39 11.24
CA ASN A 7 -4.78 -1.66 10.59
C ASN A 7 -3.64 -2.59 10.17
N THR A 8 -3.26 -3.53 11.05
CA THR A 8 -2.24 -4.53 10.72
C THR A 8 -2.76 -5.54 9.68
N GLU A 9 -4.06 -5.87 9.69
CA GLU A 9 -4.67 -6.72 8.67
C GLU A 9 -4.61 -6.07 7.28
N ILE A 10 -4.81 -4.74 7.18
CA ILE A 10 -4.67 -3.99 5.93
C ILE A 10 -3.25 -4.13 5.39
N LEU A 11 -2.22 -3.88 6.22
CA LEU A 11 -0.83 -4.05 5.81
C LEU A 11 -0.52 -5.49 5.41
N LEU A 12 -1.03 -6.46 6.17
CA LEU A 12 -0.89 -7.87 5.83
C LEU A 12 -1.50 -8.14 4.46
N ASN A 13 -2.69 -7.65 4.14
CA ASN A 13 -3.38 -7.83 2.86
C ASN A 13 -2.68 -7.21 1.64
N LEU A 14 -1.77 -6.26 1.85
CA LEU A 14 -0.90 -5.74 0.79
C LEU A 14 0.28 -6.68 0.48
N SER A 15 0.61 -7.59 1.40
CA SER A 15 1.74 -8.51 1.27
C SER A 15 1.39 -9.77 0.46
N PRO A 16 2.29 -10.19 -0.45
CA PRO A 16 2.16 -11.48 -1.14
C PRO A 16 2.54 -12.68 -0.24
N VAL A 17 2.94 -12.43 1.02
CA VAL A 17 3.29 -13.46 2.00
C VAL A 17 2.54 -13.27 3.31
N ASN A 18 2.18 -14.36 3.98
CA ASN A 18 1.45 -14.36 5.24
C ASN A 18 2.38 -14.24 6.46
N VAL A 19 3.26 -13.24 6.46
CA VAL A 19 4.21 -12.98 7.55
C VAL A 19 4.00 -11.55 8.04
N ILE A 20 3.37 -11.39 9.21
CA ILE A 20 2.98 -10.09 9.76
C ILE A 20 4.17 -9.15 9.92
N SER A 21 5.30 -9.63 10.46
CA SER A 21 6.50 -8.81 10.66
C SER A 21 7.10 -8.32 9.34
N ASP A 22 7.09 -9.15 8.30
CA ASP A 22 7.57 -8.79 6.96
C ASP A 22 6.61 -7.78 6.30
N ALA A 23 5.30 -7.96 6.47
CA ALA A 23 4.30 -7.02 5.96
C ALA A 23 4.45 -5.63 6.59
N ILE A 24 4.57 -5.54 7.92
CA ILE A 24 4.80 -4.27 8.63
C ILE A 24 6.12 -3.63 8.16
N LYS A 25 7.19 -4.42 8.00
CA LYS A 25 8.50 -3.90 7.58
C LYS A 25 8.51 -3.38 6.13
N ARG A 26 7.72 -3.98 5.23
CA ARG A 26 7.71 -3.64 3.80
C ARG A 26 6.69 -2.57 3.42
N PHE A 27 5.52 -2.60 4.06
CA PHE A 27 4.38 -1.75 3.73
C PHE A 27 4.02 -0.75 4.82
N GLY A 28 4.56 -0.90 6.03
CA GLY A 28 4.52 0.13 7.05
C GLY A 28 5.52 1.25 6.76
N ILE A 29 5.46 2.30 7.58
CA ILE A 29 6.38 3.44 7.49
C ILE A 29 7.79 3.04 7.95
N SER A 30 8.80 3.68 7.37
CA SER A 30 10.19 3.64 7.83
C SER A 30 10.72 5.06 8.04
N ASP A 31 11.79 5.20 8.81
CA ASP A 31 12.36 6.52 9.17
C ASP A 31 12.86 7.33 7.96
N ASP A 32 13.06 6.67 6.81
CA ASP A 32 13.50 7.26 5.54
C ASP A 32 12.33 7.53 4.55
N CYS A 33 11.07 7.33 4.97
CA CYS A 33 9.91 7.62 4.13
C CYS A 33 9.66 9.13 3.99
N SER A 34 9.89 9.69 2.80
CA SER A 34 9.51 11.08 2.48
C SER A 34 8.03 11.24 2.12
N ASN A 35 7.34 10.15 1.78
CA ASN A 35 5.93 10.14 1.40
C ASN A 35 5.20 9.07 2.21
N VAL A 36 3.99 9.39 2.68
CA VAL A 36 3.15 8.49 3.50
C VAL A 36 1.73 8.47 2.96
N ILE A 37 1.13 7.29 2.96
CA ILE A 37 -0.31 7.09 2.76
C ILE A 37 -0.92 6.73 4.11
N VAL A 38 -1.88 7.53 4.57
CA VAL A 38 -2.62 7.27 5.80
C VAL A 38 -3.94 6.61 5.45
N VAL A 39 -4.21 5.44 6.06
CA VAL A 39 -5.47 4.72 5.89
C VAL A 39 -6.14 4.56 7.25
N LYS A 40 -7.37 5.05 7.36
CA LYS A 40 -8.21 4.91 8.54
C LYS A 40 -9.57 4.37 8.13
N VAL A 41 -9.97 3.25 8.74
CA VAL A 41 -11.34 2.72 8.59
C VAL A 41 -12.20 3.38 9.66
N VAL A 42 -13.29 4.00 9.23
CA VAL A 42 -14.26 4.71 10.08
C VAL A 42 -15.62 4.03 10.07
N SER A 43 -16.36 4.19 11.15
CA SER A 43 -17.76 3.80 11.32
C SER A 43 -18.68 5.01 11.12
N PRO A 44 -19.98 4.83 10.86
CA PRO A 44 -20.89 5.95 10.64
C PRO A 44 -20.99 6.94 11.80
N ASP A 45 -20.73 6.47 13.03
CA ASP A 45 -20.78 7.30 14.25
C ASP A 45 -19.45 8.02 14.56
N ASP A 46 -18.40 7.78 13.76
CA ASP A 46 -17.09 8.42 13.96
C ASP A 46 -17.12 9.88 13.48
N ASP A 47 -16.52 10.77 14.27
CA ASP A 47 -16.28 12.17 13.87
C ASP A 47 -15.11 12.26 12.90
N VAL A 48 -15.41 12.09 11.61
CA VAL A 48 -14.43 12.12 10.53
C VAL A 48 -13.67 13.45 10.46
N VAL A 49 -14.33 14.57 10.80
CA VAL A 49 -13.72 15.91 10.74
C VAL A 49 -12.66 16.05 11.83
N GLN A 50 -12.98 15.62 13.06
CA GLN A 50 -12.00 15.62 14.14
C GLN A 50 -10.84 14.66 13.83
N MET A 51 -11.12 13.48 13.28
CA MET A 51 -10.08 12.53 12.90
C MET A 51 -9.15 13.07 11.81
N GLU A 52 -9.68 13.74 10.79
CA GLU A 52 -8.87 14.37 9.74
C GLU A 52 -7.95 15.44 10.32
N LYS A 53 -8.46 16.26 11.25
CA LYS A 53 -7.66 17.25 11.97
C LYS A 53 -6.54 16.59 12.77
N ASP A 54 -6.86 15.57 13.57
CA ASP A 54 -5.87 14.86 14.38
C ASP A 54 -4.77 14.23 13.50
N LEU A 55 -5.12 13.68 12.33
CA LEU A 55 -4.15 13.10 11.40
C LEU A 55 -3.26 14.18 10.76
N THR A 56 -3.82 15.34 10.44
CA THR A 56 -3.07 16.48 9.90
C THR A 56 -2.10 17.04 10.93
N ASP A 57 -2.48 17.06 12.22
CA ASP A 57 -1.61 17.52 13.31
C ASP A 57 -0.44 16.54 13.60
N ILE A 58 -0.59 15.26 13.24
CA ILE A 58 0.45 14.23 13.44
C ILE A 58 1.44 14.19 12.26
N VAL A 59 0.98 14.47 11.05
CA VAL A 59 1.79 14.36 9.82
C VAL A 59 2.34 15.72 9.44
N ASP A 60 3.64 15.92 9.65
CA ASP A 60 4.37 17.10 9.16
C ASP A 60 4.66 16.96 7.66
N GLY A 61 3.73 17.40 6.82
CA GLY A 61 3.83 17.29 5.36
C GLY A 61 2.69 17.97 4.62
N GLU A 62 2.75 17.90 3.28
CA GLU A 62 1.71 18.43 2.41
C GLU A 62 0.74 17.32 2.00
N CYS A 63 -0.56 17.55 2.22
CA CYS A 63 -1.61 16.67 1.73
C CYS A 63 -1.76 16.82 0.21
N VAL A 64 -1.49 15.75 -0.53
CA VAL A 64 -1.62 15.70 -1.99
C VAL A 64 -2.80 14.81 -2.38
N ALA A 65 -3.43 15.10 -3.52
CA ALA A 65 -4.50 14.27 -4.06
C ALA A 65 -4.00 12.85 -4.38
N ILE A 66 -4.75 11.85 -3.94
CA ILE A 66 -4.47 10.43 -4.22
C ILE A 66 -5.03 10.10 -5.61
N THR A 67 -4.27 10.38 -6.66
CA THR A 67 -4.61 9.99 -8.04
C THR A 67 -3.69 8.89 -8.56
N ASP A 68 -4.14 8.19 -9.59
CA ASP A 68 -3.36 7.10 -10.19
C ASP A 68 -2.01 7.60 -10.73
N GLU A 69 -1.98 8.81 -11.31
CA GLU A 69 -0.77 9.43 -11.85
C GLU A 69 0.25 9.71 -10.75
N VAL A 70 -0.18 10.35 -9.65
CA VAL A 70 0.68 10.66 -8.50
C VAL A 70 1.24 9.38 -7.87
N LEU A 71 0.39 8.35 -7.71
CA LEU A 71 0.83 7.07 -7.16
C LEU A 71 1.86 6.37 -8.05
N LEU A 72 1.70 6.46 -9.38
CA LEU A 72 2.66 5.88 -10.33
C LEU A 72 4.00 6.61 -10.31
N GLU A 73 3.98 7.94 -10.20
CA GLU A 73 5.20 8.77 -10.10
C GLU A 73 6.00 8.49 -8.83
N LEU A 74 5.30 8.23 -7.71
CA LEU A 74 5.93 7.96 -6.41
C LEU A 74 6.39 6.50 -6.22
N VAL A 75 5.94 5.58 -7.08
CA VAL A 75 6.23 4.16 -6.94
C VAL A 75 7.65 3.83 -7.41
N ASP A 76 8.44 3.18 -6.54
CA ASP A 76 9.65 2.48 -6.96
C ASP A 76 9.27 1.15 -7.63
N VAL A 77 9.17 1.18 -8.97
CA VAL A 77 8.82 0.01 -9.79
C VAL A 77 9.81 -1.14 -9.59
N SER A 78 11.09 -0.86 -9.32
CA SER A 78 12.10 -1.92 -9.10
C SER A 78 11.88 -2.61 -7.76
N LYS A 79 11.62 -1.85 -6.70
CA LYS A 79 11.27 -2.39 -5.37
C LYS A 79 9.93 -3.13 -5.42
N PHE A 80 8.93 -2.58 -6.12
CA PHE A 80 7.63 -3.21 -6.34
C PHE A 80 7.78 -4.60 -6.99
N LYS A 81 8.50 -4.69 -8.12
CA LYS A 81 8.74 -5.96 -8.80
C LYS A 81 9.46 -6.97 -7.91
N LYS A 82 10.43 -6.54 -7.11
CA LYS A 82 11.12 -7.41 -6.14
C LYS A 82 10.18 -7.93 -5.05
N ILE A 83 9.32 -7.07 -4.49
CA ILE A 83 8.37 -7.44 -3.43
C ILE A 83 7.39 -8.50 -3.93
N TYR A 84 6.82 -8.30 -5.13
CA TYR A 84 5.83 -9.20 -5.72
C TYR A 84 6.43 -10.31 -6.59
N LYS A 85 7.76 -10.48 -6.60
CA LYS A 85 8.49 -11.48 -7.40
C LYS A 85 8.18 -11.43 -8.90
N LEU A 86 8.07 -10.23 -9.46
CA LEU A 86 7.73 -9.95 -10.87
C LEU A 86 8.96 -9.63 -11.73
N ASN A 87 10.16 -10.09 -11.35
CA ASN A 87 11.39 -9.75 -12.08
C ASN A 87 11.47 -10.43 -13.45
N ASP A 88 10.90 -11.63 -13.56
CA ASP A 88 10.92 -12.43 -14.79
C ASP A 88 9.67 -12.23 -15.67
N THR A 89 8.75 -11.35 -15.26
CA THR A 89 7.51 -11.11 -16.02
C THR A 89 7.77 -10.21 -17.22
N VAL A 90 7.35 -10.66 -18.40
CA VAL A 90 7.35 -9.86 -19.62
C VAL A 90 6.13 -8.94 -19.61
N PHE A 91 6.37 -7.64 -19.60
CA PHE A 91 5.31 -6.63 -19.70
C PHE A 91 5.03 -6.34 -21.17
N ALA A 92 3.75 -6.20 -21.52
CA ALA A 92 3.39 -5.78 -22.87
C ALA A 92 3.73 -4.29 -23.05
N THR A 93 4.51 -3.97 -24.08
CA THR A 93 5.04 -2.62 -24.36
C THR A 93 3.95 -1.58 -24.68
N ASP A 94 2.77 -2.03 -25.15
CA ASP A 94 1.72 -1.15 -25.70
C ASP A 94 0.53 -0.92 -24.75
N GLY A 95 0.65 -1.29 -23.47
CA GLY A 95 -0.48 -1.24 -22.52
C GLY A 95 -0.23 -0.37 -21.29
N ASN A 96 -1.32 0.09 -20.65
CA ASN A 96 -1.30 0.78 -19.35
C ASN A 96 -0.45 -0.01 -18.33
N GLN A 97 0.79 0.44 -18.11
CA GLN A 97 1.79 -0.23 -17.28
C GLN A 97 1.31 -0.34 -15.83
N GLN A 98 0.72 0.72 -15.29
CA GLN A 98 0.17 0.74 -13.94
C GLN A 98 -0.92 -0.32 -13.79
N GLY A 99 -1.85 -0.39 -14.74
CA GLY A 99 -2.89 -1.41 -14.73
C GLY A 99 -2.34 -2.84 -14.79
N GLN A 100 -1.25 -3.09 -15.52
CA GLN A 100 -0.59 -4.40 -15.55
C GLN A 100 0.05 -4.73 -14.18
N LEU A 101 0.82 -3.80 -13.60
CA LEU A 101 1.46 -3.96 -12.31
C LEU A 101 0.44 -4.21 -11.19
N THR A 102 -0.62 -3.40 -11.15
CA THR A 102 -1.71 -3.53 -10.17
C THR A 102 -2.38 -4.90 -10.25
N ARG A 103 -2.72 -5.38 -11.46
CA ARG A 103 -3.32 -6.72 -11.63
C ARG A 103 -2.40 -7.83 -11.13
N LEU A 104 -1.11 -7.75 -11.42
CA LEU A 104 -0.14 -8.76 -10.96
C LEU A 104 0.03 -8.74 -9.44
N ALA A 105 0.12 -7.57 -8.81
CA ALA A 105 0.19 -7.46 -7.36
C ALA A 105 -1.09 -7.98 -6.68
N ILE A 106 -2.27 -7.63 -7.20
CA ILE A 106 -3.54 -8.18 -6.70
C ILE A 106 -3.54 -9.70 -6.81
N GLY A 107 -3.12 -10.25 -7.96
CA GLY A 107 -3.00 -11.70 -8.15
C GLY A 107 -2.06 -12.35 -7.13
N ALA A 108 -0.89 -11.75 -6.89
CA ALA A 108 0.06 -12.23 -5.89
C ALA A 108 -0.51 -12.19 -4.45
N CYS A 109 -1.29 -11.18 -4.11
CA CYS A 109 -1.96 -11.09 -2.81
C CYS A 109 -3.11 -12.10 -2.66
N LEU A 110 -3.90 -12.32 -3.72
CA LEU A 110 -5.03 -13.26 -3.67
C LEU A 110 -4.61 -14.73 -3.63
N LEU A 111 -3.50 -15.06 -4.30
CA LEU A 111 -2.98 -16.43 -4.38
C LEU A 111 -2.02 -16.81 -3.25
N ARG A 112 -1.75 -15.90 -2.31
CA ARG A 112 -0.82 -16.17 -1.21
C ARG A 112 -1.31 -17.33 -0.33
N GLY A 113 -0.43 -18.29 -0.05
CA GLY A 113 -0.73 -19.42 0.83
C GLY A 113 -1.38 -20.62 0.14
N TYR A 114 -1.57 -20.57 -1.19
CA TYR A 114 -1.69 -21.78 -2.02
C TYR A 114 -0.33 -22.37 -2.38
#